data_AF-A3U7B4-F1
#
_entry.id   AF-A3U7B4-F1
#
_cell.length_a   1.000
_cell.length_b   1.000
_cell.length_c   1.000
_cell.angle_alpha   90.00
_cell.angle_beta   90.00
_cell.angle_gamma   90.00
#
_symmetry.space_group_name_H-M   'P 1'
#
loop_
_entity.id
_entity.type
_entity.pdbx_description
1 polymer ?
#
loop_
_entity_poly.entity_id
_entity_poly.type
_entity_poly.pdbx_seq_one_letter_code
_entity_poly.pdbx_strand_id
1 'polypeptide(L)'
;MNLKLSIEENKSKFLDEMITFEKKFILQHYFKTKKVINNAEREILKKSPSNEIETIALIGVLLLEKDALNMFRLRIGSVFKSDVELAESCQRLIDTKSIIKAETELFHYEYEYEESIEVPIIDYYIKFFK
;
A
#
# COMPACT_ATOMS: atom_id res chain seq x y z
N MET A 1 12.35 -11.75 21.54
CA MET A 1 11.03 -11.76 20.88
C MET A 1 11.16 -12.55 19.58
N ASN A 2 10.37 -13.61 19.39
CA ASN A 2 10.47 -14.45 18.19
C ASN A 2 9.49 -13.90 17.13
N LEU A 3 9.98 -12.95 16.32
CA LEU A 3 9.15 -12.33 15.28
C LEU A 3 8.87 -13.36 14.18
N LYS A 4 7.60 -13.75 14.01
CA LYS A 4 7.18 -14.58 12.89
C LYS A 4 7.12 -13.71 11.64
N LEU A 5 7.73 -14.14 10.54
CA LEU A 5 7.71 -13.42 9.24
C LEU A 5 6.45 -13.75 8.45
N SER A 6 5.30 -13.40 9.03
CA SER A 6 3.98 -13.55 8.40
C SER A 6 3.08 -12.37 8.76
N ILE A 7 2.34 -11.89 7.78
CA ILE A 7 1.36 -10.82 7.96
C ILE A 7 0.22 -11.32 8.85
N GLU A 8 -0.27 -12.53 8.57
CA GLU A 8 -1.37 -13.17 9.31
C GLU A 8 -1.04 -13.35 10.80
N GLU A 9 0.16 -13.87 11.11
CA GLU A 9 0.63 -14.07 12.48
C GLU A 9 0.91 -12.75 13.23
N ASN A 10 0.98 -11.62 12.52
CA ASN A 10 1.17 -10.29 13.10
C ASN A 10 -0.02 -9.35 12.81
N LYS A 11 -1.21 -9.89 12.53
CA LYS A 11 -2.40 -9.13 12.13
C LYS A 11 -2.64 -7.88 12.96
N SER A 12 -2.57 -7.99 14.29
CA SER A 12 -2.81 -6.85 15.19
C SER A 12 -1.87 -5.67 14.93
N LYS A 13 -0.60 -5.93 14.59
CA LYS A 13 0.38 -4.88 14.25
C LYS A 13 0.13 -4.25 12.88
N PHE A 14 -0.48 -5.00 11.96
CA PHE A 14 -0.84 -4.47 10.64
C PHE A 14 -2.07 -3.58 10.68
N LEU A 15 -3.01 -3.90 11.58
CA LEU A 15 -4.23 -3.12 11.81
C LEU A 15 -4.03 -1.96 12.81
N ASP A 16 -2.87 -1.90 13.46
CA ASP A 16 -2.47 -0.75 14.29
C ASP A 16 -2.15 0.46 13.38
N GLU A 17 -2.59 1.64 13.81
CA GLU A 17 -2.34 2.91 13.13
C GLU A 17 -0.87 3.32 13.23
N MET A 18 -0.17 2.89 14.29
CA MET A 18 1.24 3.16 14.45
C MET A 18 2.08 2.30 13.52
N ILE A 19 2.98 2.94 12.80
CA ILE A 19 4.02 2.22 12.07
C ILE A 19 4.97 1.59 13.07
N THR A 20 5.12 0.28 12.95
CA THR A 20 6.08 -0.51 13.72
C THR A 20 7.22 -0.98 12.82
N PHE A 21 8.42 -1.06 13.39
CA PHE A 21 9.59 -1.62 12.69
C PHE A 21 9.29 -3.03 12.15
N GLU A 22 8.53 -3.83 12.92
CA GLU A 22 8.12 -5.17 12.56
C GLU A 22 7.25 -5.21 11.30
N LYS A 23 6.27 -4.30 11.18
CA LYS A 23 5.40 -4.20 10.01
C LYS A 23 6.23 -3.97 8.75
N LYS A 24 7.12 -2.98 8.79
CA LYS A 24 8.02 -2.66 7.69
C LYS A 24 8.96 -3.84 7.36
N PHE A 25 9.54 -4.46 8.38
CA PHE A 25 10.44 -5.60 8.20
C PHE A 25 9.76 -6.80 7.54
N ILE A 26 8.53 -7.13 7.95
CA ILE A 26 7.73 -8.21 7.34
C ILE A 26 7.39 -7.87 5.88
N LEU A 27 6.93 -6.65 5.60
CA LEU A 27 6.61 -6.22 4.24
C LEU A 27 7.83 -6.29 3.31
N GLN A 28 8.98 -5.78 3.76
CA GLN A 28 10.24 -5.87 3.02
C GLN A 28 10.68 -7.32 2.80
N HIS A 29 10.51 -8.19 3.79
CA HIS A 29 10.80 -9.61 3.64
C HIS A 29 9.95 -10.25 2.54
N TYR A 30 8.64 -9.98 2.51
CA TYR A 30 7.75 -10.49 1.47
C TYR A 30 8.16 -9.99 0.09
N PHE A 31 8.44 -8.69 -0.03
CA PHE A 31 8.88 -8.09 -1.28
C PHE A 31 10.20 -8.70 -1.80
N LYS A 32 11.24 -8.73 -0.96
CA LYS A 32 12.58 -9.23 -1.33
C LYS A 32 12.59 -10.73 -1.66
N THR A 33 11.76 -11.52 -0.97
CA THR A 33 11.64 -12.96 -1.22
C THR A 33 10.60 -13.32 -2.27
N LYS A 34 9.93 -12.32 -2.87
CA LYS A 34 8.83 -12.49 -3.83
C LYS A 34 7.72 -13.42 -3.29
N LYS A 35 7.46 -13.34 -1.99
CA LYS A 35 6.46 -14.17 -1.33
C LYS A 35 5.06 -13.68 -1.70
N VAL A 36 4.25 -14.60 -2.21
CA VAL A 36 2.85 -14.33 -2.56
C VAL A 36 2.01 -14.36 -1.29
N ILE A 37 1.22 -13.31 -1.06
CA ILE A 37 0.28 -13.23 0.05
C ILE A 37 -0.95 -14.10 -0.19
N ASN A 38 -1.47 -14.72 0.87
CA ASN A 38 -2.73 -15.46 0.81
C ASN A 38 -3.94 -14.50 0.92
N ASN A 39 -5.17 -15.04 0.84
CA ASN A 39 -6.39 -14.22 0.93
C ASN A 39 -6.56 -13.55 2.30
N ALA A 40 -6.21 -14.21 3.40
CA ALA A 40 -6.30 -13.63 4.74
C ALA A 40 -5.33 -12.44 4.89
N GLU A 41 -4.09 -12.61 4.43
CA GLU A 41 -3.06 -11.56 4.44
C GLU A 41 -3.46 -10.38 3.56
N ARG A 42 -4.06 -10.65 2.39
CA ARG A 42 -4.60 -9.63 1.49
C ARG A 42 -5.68 -8.77 2.15
N GLU A 43 -6.64 -9.39 2.84
CA GLU A 43 -7.67 -8.65 3.57
C GLU A 43 -7.10 -7.84 4.74
N ILE A 44 -6.02 -8.32 5.37
CA ILE A 44 -5.29 -7.56 6.39
C ILE A 44 -4.61 -6.34 5.77
N LEU A 45 -3.93 -6.50 4.63
CA LEU A 45 -3.22 -5.41 3.96
C LEU A 45 -4.15 -4.33 3.40
N LYS A 46 -5.35 -4.68 2.94
CA LYS A 46 -6.35 -3.70 2.48
C LYS A 46 -6.75 -2.73 3.59
N LYS A 47 -6.84 -3.24 4.82
CA LYS A 47 -7.24 -2.52 6.04
C LYS A 47 -6.06 -2.02 6.86
N SER A 48 -4.85 -2.07 6.32
CA SER A 48 -3.64 -1.70 7.05
C SER A 48 -3.40 -0.19 6.92
N PRO A 49 -3.43 0.58 8.02
CA PRO A 49 -3.04 1.99 8.00
C PRO A 49 -1.59 2.16 7.55
N SER A 50 -1.31 3.23 6.80
CA SER A 50 0.07 3.54 6.40
C SER A 50 0.21 5.01 6.05
N ASN A 51 1.14 5.70 6.71
CA ASN A 51 1.47 7.10 6.46
C ASN A 51 2.94 7.30 6.05
N GLU A 52 3.63 6.23 5.63
CA GLU A 52 4.97 6.28 5.05
C GLU A 52 4.95 5.77 3.61
N ILE A 53 5.59 6.50 2.71
CA ILE A 53 5.63 6.18 1.26
C ILE A 53 6.13 4.75 1.02
N GLU A 54 7.17 4.32 1.72
CA GLU A 54 7.73 2.97 1.53
C GLU A 54 6.73 1.88 1.94
N THR A 55 6.07 2.05 3.09
CA THR A 55 5.05 1.11 3.58
C THR A 55 3.84 1.08 2.64
N ILE A 56 3.39 2.26 2.18
CA ILE A 56 2.33 2.41 1.17
C ILE A 56 2.69 1.63 -0.11
N ALA A 57 3.90 1.82 -0.61
CA ALA A 57 4.39 1.19 -1.84
C ALA A 57 4.52 -0.34 -1.71
N LEU A 58 5.05 -0.82 -0.58
CA LEU A 58 5.16 -2.26 -0.30
C LEU A 58 3.78 -2.93 -0.27
N ILE A 59 2.81 -2.32 0.43
CA ILE A 59 1.41 -2.80 0.43
C ILE A 59 0.87 -2.80 -1.01
N GLY A 60 1.09 -1.71 -1.74
CA GLY A 60 0.76 -1.55 -3.15
C GLY A 60 1.14 -2.74 -4.01
N VAL A 61 2.43 -3.07 -3.98
CA VAL A 61 3.02 -4.16 -4.78
C VAL A 61 2.52 -5.52 -4.33
N LEU A 62 2.42 -5.78 -3.02
CA LEU A 62 2.03 -7.11 -2.51
C LEU A 62 0.57 -7.44 -2.81
N LEU A 63 -0.31 -6.44 -2.85
CA LEU A 63 -1.71 -6.65 -3.21
C LEU A 63 -1.86 -7.09 -4.67
N LEU A 64 -1.05 -6.62 -5.62
CA LEU A 64 -1.17 -6.95 -7.06
C LEU A 64 -2.57 -6.68 -7.65
N GLU A 65 -3.42 -5.89 -6.97
CA GLU A 65 -4.76 -5.53 -7.38
C GLU A 65 -4.79 -4.12 -7.96
N LYS A 66 -5.76 -3.86 -8.84
CA LYS A 66 -5.98 -2.55 -9.47
C LYS A 66 -7.26 -1.87 -8.98
N ASP A 67 -7.61 -2.11 -7.71
CA ASP A 67 -8.64 -1.31 -7.04
C ASP A 67 -8.19 0.15 -6.90
N ALA A 68 -9.14 1.05 -6.65
CA ALA A 68 -8.90 2.48 -6.72
C ALA A 68 -7.81 2.94 -5.73
N LEU A 69 -7.92 2.49 -4.47
CA LEU A 69 -6.96 2.85 -3.43
C LEU A 69 -5.57 2.27 -3.73
N ASN A 70 -5.48 1.02 -4.18
CA ASN A 70 -4.22 0.39 -4.49
C ASN A 70 -3.54 1.03 -5.71
N MET A 71 -4.32 1.53 -6.67
CA MET A 71 -3.77 2.34 -7.76
C MET A 71 -3.08 3.61 -7.24
N PHE A 72 -3.63 4.26 -6.22
CA PHE A 72 -2.98 5.40 -5.58
C PHE A 72 -1.71 4.98 -4.83
N ARG A 73 -1.76 3.87 -4.06
CA ARG A 73 -0.58 3.31 -3.38
C ARG A 73 0.57 3.04 -4.35
N LEU A 74 0.27 2.35 -5.46
CA LEU A 74 1.24 2.06 -6.52
C LEU A 74 1.75 3.34 -7.18
N ARG A 75 0.88 4.32 -7.45
CA ARG A 75 1.28 5.57 -8.08
C ARG A 75 2.21 6.39 -7.17
N ILE A 76 1.92 6.48 -5.87
CA ILE A 76 2.81 7.09 -4.87
C ILE A 76 4.15 6.36 -4.81
N GLY A 77 4.13 5.02 -4.76
CA GLY A 77 5.35 4.21 -4.77
C GLY A 77 6.20 4.38 -6.02
N SER A 78 5.57 4.63 -7.18
CA SER A 78 6.27 4.78 -8.47
C SER A 78 7.25 5.96 -8.54
N VAL A 79 7.09 6.95 -7.65
CA VAL A 79 7.99 8.12 -7.55
C VAL A 79 8.88 8.08 -6.31
N PHE A 80 8.91 6.95 -5.60
CA PHE A 80 9.72 6.80 -4.40
C PHE A 80 11.22 6.70 -4.74
N LYS A 81 12.00 7.69 -4.31
CA LYS A 81 13.41 7.82 -4.72
C LYS A 81 14.38 6.98 -3.90
N SER A 82 14.01 6.58 -2.69
CA SER A 82 14.91 5.89 -1.77
C SER A 82 15.04 4.40 -2.04
N ASP A 83 14.13 3.80 -2.80
CA ASP A 83 14.17 2.40 -3.21
C ASP A 83 13.74 2.26 -4.68
N VAL A 84 14.74 2.18 -5.56
CA VAL A 84 14.52 2.12 -7.02
C VAL A 84 13.82 0.82 -7.43
N GLU A 85 14.17 -0.31 -6.81
CA GLU A 85 13.58 -1.61 -7.15
C GLU A 85 12.08 -1.64 -6.81
N LEU A 86 11.71 -1.07 -5.66
CA LEU A 86 10.32 -0.92 -5.25
C LEU A 86 9.57 0.03 -6.18
N ALA A 87 10.17 1.18 -6.52
CA ALA A 87 9.55 2.15 -7.42
C ALA A 87 9.29 1.57 -8.81
N GLU A 88 10.25 0.86 -9.39
CA GLU A 88 10.09 0.17 -10.67
C GLU A 88 9.01 -0.93 -10.58
N SER A 89 8.94 -1.66 -9.47
CA SER A 89 7.90 -2.67 -9.26
C SER A 89 6.51 -2.05 -9.24
N CYS A 90 6.36 -0.88 -8.62
CA CYS A 90 5.11 -0.12 -8.69
C CYS A 90 4.81 0.35 -10.13
N GLN A 91 5.80 0.89 -10.84
CA GLN A 91 5.65 1.37 -12.22
C GLN A 91 5.17 0.28 -13.18
N ARG A 92 5.61 -0.98 -12.99
CA ARG A 92 5.16 -2.10 -13.81
C ARG A 92 3.68 -2.48 -13.61
N LEU A 93 3.09 -2.11 -12.48
CA LEU A 93 1.71 -2.47 -12.13
C LEU A 93 0.69 -1.38 -12.48
N ILE A 94 1.15 -0.15 -12.73
CA ILE A 94 0.26 0.97 -13.07
C ILE A 94 -0.03 1.03 -14.57
N ASP A 95 -1.24 1.50 -14.90
CA ASP A 95 -1.60 1.94 -16.25
C ASP A 95 -2.52 3.16 -16.16
N THR A 96 -2.46 4.03 -17.18
CA THR A 96 -3.16 5.32 -17.19
C THR A 96 -4.68 5.16 -17.06
N LYS A 97 -5.27 4.11 -17.65
CA LYS A 97 -6.71 3.88 -17.60
C LYS A 97 -7.16 3.57 -16.17
N SER A 98 -6.41 2.73 -15.45
CA SER A 98 -6.68 2.39 -14.06
C SER A 98 -6.49 3.59 -13.12
N ILE A 99 -5.50 4.46 -13.39
CA ILE A 99 -5.32 5.71 -12.62
C ILE A 99 -6.52 6.64 -12.79
N ILE A 100 -6.95 6.90 -14.02
CA ILE A 100 -8.11 7.79 -14.29
C ILE A 100 -9.37 7.24 -13.63
N LYS A 101 -9.58 5.91 -13.70
CA LYS A 101 -10.71 5.27 -13.02
C LYS A 101 -10.63 5.47 -11.50
N ALA A 102 -9.46 5.26 -10.90
CA ALA A 102 -9.26 5.46 -9.46
C ALA A 102 -9.51 6.90 -9.03
N GLU A 103 -9.03 7.89 -9.80
CA GLU A 103 -9.31 9.30 -9.52
C GLU A 103 -10.80 9.63 -9.62
N THR A 104 -11.50 9.06 -10.61
CA THR A 104 -12.94 9.26 -10.78
C THR A 104 -13.74 8.72 -9.60
N GLU A 105 -13.30 7.58 -9.06
CA GLU A 105 -13.96 6.89 -7.94
C GLU A 105 -13.67 7.60 -6.62
N LEU A 106 -12.40 7.79 -6.28
CA LEU A 106 -11.98 8.32 -4.96
C LEU A 106 -12.29 9.81 -4.81
N PHE A 107 -12.19 10.61 -5.87
CA PHE A 107 -12.50 12.05 -5.79
C PHE A 107 -13.97 12.38 -6.11
N HIS A 108 -14.84 11.37 -6.14
CA HIS A 108 -16.28 11.61 -6.26
C HIS A 108 -16.80 12.31 -5.00
N TYR A 109 -17.71 13.28 -5.16
CA TYR A 109 -18.20 14.10 -4.05
C TYR A 109 -18.99 13.32 -2.98
N GLU A 110 -19.49 12.13 -3.34
CA GLU A 110 -20.21 11.21 -2.45
C GLU A 110 -19.30 10.15 -1.83
N TYR A 111 -17.99 10.14 -2.14
CA TYR A 111 -17.08 9.15 -1.59
C TYR A 111 -16.76 9.48 -0.13
N GLU A 112 -17.08 8.55 0.78
CA GLU A 112 -16.73 8.63 2.19
C GLU A 112 -15.44 7.86 2.44
N TYR A 113 -14.38 8.56 2.82
CA TYR A 113 -13.07 7.95 3.08
C TYR A 113 -13.03 7.24 4.43
N GLU A 114 -12.36 6.09 4.48
CA GLU A 114 -11.94 5.49 5.75
C GLU A 114 -10.72 6.27 6.29
N GLU A 115 -10.96 7.16 7.26
CA GLU A 115 -9.98 8.18 7.72
C GLU A 115 -8.59 7.61 8.08
N SER A 116 -8.53 6.49 8.77
CA SER A 116 -7.25 5.91 9.24
C SER A 116 -6.46 5.19 8.15
N ILE A 117 -7.09 4.85 7.02
CA ILE A 117 -6.48 4.04 5.96
C ILE A 117 -6.29 4.86 4.69
N GLU A 118 -7.33 5.56 4.24
CA GLU A 118 -7.37 6.18 2.92
C GLU A 118 -6.82 7.60 2.93
N VAL A 119 -7.20 8.43 3.91
CA VAL A 119 -6.82 9.85 3.95
C VAL A 119 -5.31 10.06 3.83
N PRO A 120 -4.43 9.33 4.56
CA PRO A 120 -2.99 9.49 4.40
C PRO A 120 -2.50 9.18 2.97
N ILE A 121 -3.13 8.23 2.29
CA ILE A 121 -2.79 7.84 0.91
C ILE A 121 -3.27 8.94 -0.04
N ILE A 122 -4.49 9.43 0.13
CA ILE A 122 -5.06 10.53 -0.66
C ILE A 122 -4.19 11.78 -0.55
N ASP A 123 -3.76 12.16 0.66
CA ASP A 123 -2.93 13.33 0.91
C ASP A 123 -1.58 13.24 0.18
N TYR A 124 -0.92 12.08 0.24
CA TYR A 124 0.30 11.84 -0.54
C TYR A 124 0.04 11.90 -2.04
N TYR A 125 -1.07 11.33 -2.50
CA TYR A 125 -1.41 11.32 -3.91
C TYR A 125 -1.60 12.75 -4.44
N ILE A 126 -2.41 13.56 -3.76
CA ILE A 126 -2.63 14.96 -4.09
C ILE A 126 -1.29 15.68 -4.12
N LYS A 127 -0.52 15.62 -3.02
CA LYS A 127 0.78 16.30 -2.91
C LYS A 127 1.74 16.02 -4.07
N PHE A 128 1.72 14.82 -4.66
CA PHE A 128 2.65 14.46 -5.73
C PHE A 128 2.08 14.63 -7.14
N PHE A 129 0.76 14.63 -7.32
CA PHE A 129 0.15 14.47 -8.64
C PHE A 129 -1.01 15.45 -8.94
N LYS A 130 -1.41 16.29 -7.98
CA LYS A 130 -2.45 17.32 -8.15
C LYS A 130 -1.97 18.67 -7.60
#